data_AF-A0A5E4Q9W9-F1
#
_entry.id   AF-A0A5E4Q9W9-F1
#
_cell.length_a   1.000
_cell.length_b   1.000
_cell.length_c   1.000
_cell.angle_alpha   90.00
_cell.angle_beta   90.00
_cell.angle_gamma   90.00
#
_symmetry.space_group_name_H-M   'P 1'
#
loop_
_entity.id
_entity.type
_entity.pdbx_description
1 polymer ?
#
loop_
_entity_poly.entity_id
_entity_poly.type
_entity_poly.pdbx_seq_one_letter_code
_entity_poly.pdbx_strand_id
1 'polypeptide(L)'
;MAVYYVFLWCCLVSACLARSVSDIKLFFIEKAMECRTDHSVTSEELHHMKNHNKVPESDSAKCLLACIFRKVEWLDEKGMFDEENALKIERGDSR
;
A
#
# COMPACT_ATOMS: atom_id res chain seq x y z
N MET A 1 -22.16 18.60 30.96
CA MET A 1 -21.01 17.73 31.31
C MET A 1 -21.02 16.42 30.52
N ALA A 2 -22.10 15.64 30.50
CA ALA A 2 -22.18 14.39 29.72
C ALA A 2 -21.87 14.57 28.21
N VAL A 3 -22.39 15.64 27.59
CA VAL A 3 -22.15 15.94 26.17
C VAL A 3 -20.67 16.19 25.88
N TYR A 4 -19.94 16.85 26.78
CA TYR A 4 -18.50 17.07 26.65
C TYR A 4 -17.72 15.76 26.74
N TYR A 5 -18.07 14.87 27.67
CA TYR A 5 -17.44 13.56 27.78
C TYR A 5 -17.71 12.68 26.55
N VAL A 6 -18.92 12.74 25.97
CA VAL A 6 -19.26 12.05 24.72
C VAL A 6 -18.45 12.60 23.54
N PHE A 7 -18.31 13.92 23.44
CA PHE A 7 -17.53 14.55 22.38
C PHE A 7 -16.04 14.24 22.51
N LEU A 8 -15.49 14.31 23.73
CA LEU A 8 -14.10 13.97 24.03
C LEU A 8 -13.81 12.50 23.69
N TRP A 9 -14.74 11.60 24.02
CA TRP A 9 -14.61 10.18 23.71
C TRP A 9 -14.68 9.90 22.20
N CYS A 10 -15.59 10.55 21.47
CA CYS A 10 -15.65 10.45 20.01
C CYS A 10 -14.34 10.89 19.33
N CYS A 11 -13.74 11.99 19.78
CA CYS A 11 -12.48 12.48 19.23
C CYS A 11 -11.32 11.50 19.48
N LEU A 12 -11.25 10.91 20.68
CA LEU A 12 -10.20 9.94 21.04
C LEU A 12 -10.32 8.63 20.24
N VAL A 13 -11.55 8.13 20.03
CA VAL A 13 -11.77 6.90 19.25
C VAL A 13 -11.45 7.11 17.77
N SER A 14 -11.81 8.27 17.21
CA SER A 14 -11.58 8.59 15.79
C SER A 14 -10.08 8.66 15.46
N ALA A 15 -9.26 9.17 16.37
CA ALA A 15 -7.81 9.23 16.18
C ALA A 15 -7.13 7.84 16.14
N CYS A 16 -7.69 6.84 16.83
CA CYS A 16 -7.16 5.48 16.83
C CYS A 16 -7.52 4.68 15.56
N LEU A 17 -8.55 5.08 14.82
CA LEU A 17 -8.99 4.39 13.61
C LEU A 17 -8.28 4.89 12.34
N ALA A 18 -7.56 6.00 12.41
CA ALA A 18 -6.79 6.51 11.29
C ALA A 18 -5.59 5.57 11.01
N ARG A 19 -5.56 4.96 9.83
CA ARG A 19 -4.42 4.14 9.39
C ARG A 19 -3.19 5.03 9.26
N SER A 20 -2.07 4.61 9.84
CA SER A 20 -0.83 5.35 9.70
C SER A 20 -0.17 5.07 8.35
N VAL A 21 0.62 6.03 7.85
CA VAL A 21 1.46 5.83 6.65
C VAL A 21 2.40 4.63 6.82
N SER A 22 2.80 4.33 8.06
CA SER A 22 3.63 3.18 8.40
C SER A 22 2.90 1.85 8.12
N ASP A 23 1.61 1.77 8.41
CA ASP A 23 0.80 0.56 8.18
C ASP A 23 0.59 0.29 6.69
N ILE A 24 0.49 1.35 5.88
CA ILE A 24 0.42 1.23 4.41
C ILE A 24 1.77 0.73 3.88
N LYS A 25 2.89 1.31 4.34
CA LYS A 25 4.23 0.86 3.94
C LYS A 25 4.48 -0.61 4.27
N LEU A 26 4.09 -1.06 5.47
CA LEU A 26 4.23 -2.45 5.88
C LEU A 26 3.42 -3.40 5.00
N PHE A 27 2.18 -3.03 4.67
CA PHE A 27 1.34 -3.80 3.75
C PHE A 27 1.96 -3.96 2.37
N PHE A 28 2.51 -2.91 1.77
CA PHE A 28 3.19 -3.01 0.47
C PHE A 28 4.50 -3.81 0.56
N ILE A 29 5.23 -3.74 1.68
CA ILE A 29 6.43 -4.57 1.90
C ILE A 29 6.06 -6.05 1.97
N GLU A 30 4.96 -6.40 2.65
CA GLU A 30 4.46 -7.76 2.71
C GLU A 30 4.14 -8.30 1.30
N LYS A 31 3.42 -7.53 0.48
CA LYS A 31 3.13 -7.89 -0.92
C LYS A 31 4.39 -7.98 -1.78
N ALA A 32 5.38 -7.12 -1.55
CA ALA A 32 6.66 -7.21 -2.23
C ALA A 32 7.39 -8.51 -1.89
N MET A 33 7.31 -8.97 -0.64
CA MET A 33 7.92 -10.24 -0.21
C MET A 33 7.23 -11.46 -0.85
N GLU A 34 5.91 -11.42 -1.03
CA GLU A 34 5.18 -12.44 -1.80
C GLU A 34 5.70 -12.49 -3.25
N CYS A 35 5.78 -11.33 -3.91
CA CYS A 35 6.18 -11.22 -5.32
C CYS A 35 7.67 -11.47 -5.59
N ARG A 36 8.54 -11.31 -4.59
CA ARG A 36 10.00 -11.52 -4.75
C ARG A 36 10.35 -12.99 -5.01
N THR A 37 9.44 -13.91 -4.71
CA THR A 37 9.61 -15.34 -5.03
C THR A 37 9.67 -15.58 -6.53
N ASP A 38 8.87 -14.83 -7.31
CA ASP A 38 8.79 -14.92 -8.77
C ASP A 38 9.71 -13.92 -9.49
N HIS A 39 9.98 -12.78 -8.85
CA HIS A 39 10.75 -11.68 -9.42
C HIS A 39 11.84 -11.24 -8.45
N SER A 40 13.02 -11.87 -8.56
CA SER A 40 14.16 -11.51 -7.74
C SER A 40 14.67 -10.12 -8.14
N VAL A 41 14.70 -9.24 -7.14
CA VAL A 41 15.35 -7.93 -7.21
C VAL A 41 16.39 -7.85 -6.12
N THR A 42 17.46 -7.10 -6.37
CA THR A 42 18.48 -6.85 -5.36
C THR A 42 17.93 -5.98 -4.22
N SER A 43 18.56 -6.07 -3.05
CA SER A 43 18.26 -5.15 -1.93
C SER A 43 18.50 -3.69 -2.31
N GLU A 44 19.45 -3.44 -3.21
CA GLU A 44 19.77 -2.14 -3.78
C GLU A 44 18.59 -1.56 -4.58
N GLU A 45 17.98 -2.37 -5.44
CA GLU A 45 16.82 -1.98 -6.25
C GLU A 45 15.59 -1.72 -5.38
N LEU A 46 15.35 -2.55 -4.35
CA LEU A 46 14.30 -2.32 -3.35
C LEU A 46 14.51 -1.00 -2.60
N HIS A 47 15.75 -0.68 -2.22
CA HIS A 47 16.08 0.59 -1.58
C HIS A 47 15.84 1.77 -2.52
N HIS A 48 16.19 1.61 -3.81
CA HIS A 48 15.91 2.61 -4.84
C HIS A 48 14.41 2.87 -5.01
N MET A 49 13.61 1.80 -5.10
CA MET A 49 12.14 1.89 -5.21
C MET A 49 11.52 2.59 -4.01
N LYS A 50 11.99 2.30 -2.79
CA LYS A 50 11.46 2.87 -1.55
C LYS A 50 11.72 4.37 -1.43
N ASN A 51 12.86 4.85 -1.94
CA ASN A 51 13.36 6.19 -1.61
C ASN A 51 13.33 7.19 -2.76
N HIS A 52 13.28 6.75 -4.02
CA HIS A 52 13.53 7.66 -5.14
C HIS A 52 12.28 8.09 -5.92
N ASN A 53 11.06 7.70 -5.53
CA ASN A 53 9.81 7.98 -6.26
C ASN A 53 9.88 7.69 -7.77
N LYS A 54 10.83 6.87 -8.20
CA LYS A 54 11.08 6.53 -9.59
C LYS A 54 10.65 5.09 -9.80
N VAL A 55 9.91 4.87 -10.87
CA VAL A 55 9.66 3.53 -11.37
C VAL A 55 11.02 2.93 -11.73
N PRO A 56 11.34 1.73 -11.24
CA PRO A 56 12.62 1.14 -11.51
C PRO A 56 12.77 0.80 -12.99
N GLU A 57 13.99 0.97 -13.52
CA GLU A 57 14.27 0.81 -14.96
C GLU A 57 14.47 -0.65 -15.37
N SER A 58 14.91 -1.50 -14.44
CA SER A 58 15.13 -2.92 -14.71
C SER A 58 13.81 -3.66 -14.91
N ASP A 59 13.78 -4.57 -15.90
CA ASP A 59 12.58 -5.36 -16.20
C ASP A 59 12.14 -6.20 -15.00
N SER A 60 13.08 -6.76 -14.23
CA SER A 60 12.78 -7.49 -12.99
C SER A 60 12.04 -6.64 -11.97
N ALA A 61 12.43 -5.37 -11.81
CA ALA A 61 11.80 -4.48 -10.85
C ALA A 61 10.46 -3.93 -11.36
N LYS A 62 10.28 -3.76 -12.67
CA LYS A 62 8.97 -3.49 -13.29
C LYS A 62 8.01 -4.66 -13.09
N CYS A 63 8.47 -5.90 -13.28
CA CYS A 63 7.68 -7.11 -13.03
C CYS A 63 7.30 -7.25 -11.55
N LEU A 64 8.22 -6.98 -10.64
CA LEU A 64 7.92 -6.95 -9.21
C LEU A 64 6.82 -5.94 -8.89
N LEU A 65 6.93 -4.71 -9.41
CA LEU A 65 5.93 -3.66 -9.19
C LEU A 65 4.56 -4.06 -9.78
N ALA A 66 4.54 -4.64 -10.98
CA ALA A 66 3.32 -5.14 -11.60
C ALA A 66 2.67 -6.28 -10.79
N CYS A 67 3.47 -7.19 -10.23
CA CYS A 67 2.98 -8.24 -9.35
C CYS A 67 2.33 -7.66 -8.09
N ILE A 68 2.99 -6.68 -7.45
CA ILE A 68 2.44 -6.00 -6.26
C ILE A 68 1.11 -5.33 -6.61
N PHE A 69 1.05 -4.58 -7.72
CA PHE A 69 -0.17 -3.89 -8.13
C PHE A 69 -1.31 -4.84 -8.47
N ARG A 70 -1.03 -6.00 -9.08
CA ARG A 70 -2.04 -7.06 -9.27
C ARG A 70 -2.53 -7.61 -7.92
N LYS A 71 -1.63 -7.84 -6.96
CA LYS A 71 -1.97 -8.36 -5.63
C LYS A 71 -2.84 -7.41 -4.81
N VAL A 72 -2.75 -6.10 -5.05
CA VAL A 72 -3.59 -5.09 -4.40
C VAL A 72 -4.76 -4.65 -5.27
N GLU A 73 -5.04 -5.38 -6.37
CA GLU A 73 -6.16 -5.13 -7.29
C GLU A 73 -6.14 -3.73 -7.93
N TRP A 74 -4.96 -3.13 -8.06
CA TRP A 74 -4.77 -1.86 -8.76
C TRP A 74 -4.61 -2.04 -10.27
N LEU A 75 -4.44 -3.26 -10.73
CA LEU A 75 -4.40 -3.60 -12.15
C LEU A 75 -5.54 -4.55 -12.48
N ASP A 76 -6.35 -4.16 -13.46
CA ASP A 76 -7.38 -5.03 -14.01
C ASP A 76 -6.77 -6.19 -14.84
N GLU A 77 -7.62 -7.07 -15.37
CA GLU A 77 -7.18 -8.21 -16.20
C GLU A 77 -6.38 -7.78 -17.44
N LYS A 78 -6.63 -6.57 -17.95
CA LYS A 78 -5.95 -5.99 -19.11
C LYS A 78 -4.64 -5.28 -18.74
N GLY A 79 -4.32 -5.21 -17.44
CA GLY A 79 -3.15 -4.49 -16.94
C GLY A 79 -3.34 -2.98 -16.91
N MET A 80 -4.58 -2.50 -16.90
CA MET A 80 -4.93 -1.08 -16.76
C MET A 80 -5.13 -0.75 -15.29
N PHE A 81 -4.80 0.50 -14.92
CA PHE A 81 -4.97 0.96 -13.55
C PHE A 81 -6.46 1.04 -13.16
N ASP A 82 -6.81 0.42 -12.05
CA ASP A 82 -8.15 0.45 -11.45
C ASP A 82 -8.20 1.50 -10.33
N GLU A 83 -8.71 2.68 -10.68
CA GLU A 83 -8.82 3.82 -9.76
C GLU A 83 -9.77 3.52 -8.59
N GLU A 84 -10.85 2.77 -8.83
CA GLU A 84 -11.84 2.49 -7.79
C GLU A 84 -11.24 1.64 -6.67
N ASN A 85 -10.52 0.59 -7.06
CA ASN A 85 -9.83 -0.29 -6.12
C ASN A 85 -8.63 0.40 -5.45
N ALA A 86 -7.94 1.29 -6.17
CA ALA A 86 -6.89 2.10 -5.57
C ALA A 86 -7.39 2.96 -4.40
N LEU A 87 -8.53 3.61 -4.58
CA LEU A 87 -9.15 4.44 -3.53
C LEU A 87 -9.67 3.63 -2.34
N LYS A 88 -9.90 2.31 -2.47
CA LYS A 88 -10.30 1.45 -1.34
C LYS A 88 -9.14 1.20 -0.38
N ILE A 89 -7.94 1.02 -0.92
CA ILE A 89 -6.72 0.81 -0.11
C ILE A 89 -6.37 2.08 0.68
N GLU A 90 -6.48 3.25 0.04
CA GLU A 90 -6.25 4.55 0.70
C GLU A 90 -7.25 4.82 1.82
N ARG A 91 -8.51 4.41 1.64
CA ARG A 91 -9.57 4.53 2.66
C ARG A 91 -9.51 3.43 3.74
N GLY A 92 -8.62 2.45 3.60
CA GLY A 92 -8.46 1.36 4.56
C GLY A 92 -9.53 0.26 4.49
N ASP A 93 -10.25 0.17 3.36
CA ASP A 93 -11.37 -0.76 3.13
C ASP A 93 -10.91 -2.12 2.56
N SER A 94 -9.64 -2.24 2.20
CA SER A 94 -9.04 -3.49 1.71
C SER A 94 -8.70 -4.42 2.88
N ARG A 95 -9.70 -5.10 3.45
CA ARG A 95 -9.50 -6.20 4.42
C ARG A 95 -10.44 -7.37 4.15
#